data_AF-A0A084VGL5-F1
#
_entry.id   AF-A0A084VGL5-F1
#
_cell.length_a   1.000
_cell.length_b   1.000
_cell.length_c   1.000
_cell.angle_alpha   90.00
_cell.angle_beta   90.00
_cell.angle_gamma   90.00
#
_symmetry.space_group_name_H-M   'P 1'
#
loop_
_entity.id
_entity.type
_entity.pdbx_description
1 polymer ?
#
loop_
_entity_poly.entity_id
_entity_poly.type
_entity_poly.pdbx_seq_one_letter_code
_entity_poly.pdbx_strand_id
1 'polypeptide(L)'
;MIPDVHKPDQAQWDQLEQMVKETRNFLTEYDEIVLHKELYRTLFVYHLTNLRDEVIMLLKKFTTLPTDIKEEKEIECCDVMYTEKDAFKQHYEDVHNKKVLQSASLCELKMSLTKVSFFERHIKDYLAGGEESSCELLLNLRRILRRLDHTLEF
;
A
#
# COMPACT_ATOMS: atom_id res chain seq x y z
N MET A 1 -50.03 6.04 0.02
CA MET A 1 -48.63 6.48 0.10
C MET A 1 -47.82 5.28 0.52
N ILE A 2 -47.05 4.71 -0.40
CA ILE A 2 -46.14 3.60 -0.11
C ILE A 2 -44.90 4.26 0.53
N PRO A 3 -44.41 3.79 1.69
CA PRO A 3 -43.20 4.35 2.28
C PRO A 3 -42.05 4.20 1.30
N ASP A 4 -41.29 5.27 1.13
CA ASP A 4 -40.05 5.32 0.37
C ASP A 4 -39.12 4.24 0.93
N VAL A 5 -38.96 3.16 0.17
CA VAL A 5 -37.98 2.11 0.46
C VAL A 5 -36.63 2.78 0.30
N HIS A 6 -36.03 3.10 1.43
CA HIS A 6 -34.63 3.46 1.57
C HIS A 6 -33.83 2.64 0.54
N LYS A 7 -33.18 3.31 -0.42
CA LYS A 7 -32.10 2.71 -1.20
C LYS A 7 -30.81 2.94 -0.39
N PRO A 8 -30.45 2.12 0.60
CA PRO A 8 -29.03 1.89 0.77
C PRO A 8 -28.53 1.13 -0.47
N ASP A 9 -27.22 0.96 -0.54
CA ASP A 9 -26.52 -0.13 -1.21
C ASP A 9 -25.90 0.06 -2.60
N GLN A 10 -26.44 0.79 -3.59
CA GLN A 10 -25.76 0.80 -4.91
C GLN A 10 -24.33 1.38 -4.82
N ALA A 11 -24.16 2.53 -4.16
CA ALA A 11 -22.86 3.18 -4.03
C ALA A 11 -21.85 2.37 -3.21
N GLN A 12 -22.31 1.58 -2.23
CA GLN A 12 -21.45 0.73 -1.41
C GLN A 12 -20.98 -0.50 -2.18
N TRP A 13 -21.87 -1.13 -2.95
CA TRP A 13 -21.51 -2.21 -3.87
C TRP A 13 -20.56 -1.73 -4.97
N ASP A 14 -20.78 -0.53 -5.52
CA ASP A 14 -19.90 0.07 -6.53
C ASP A 14 -18.48 0.33 -5.95
N GLN A 15 -18.39 0.83 -4.72
CA GLN A 15 -17.11 1.00 -4.02
C GLN A 15 -16.42 -0.35 -3.79
N LEU A 16 -17.15 -1.38 -3.36
CA LEU A 16 -16.61 -2.73 -3.16
C LEU A 16 -16.08 -3.32 -4.47
N GLU A 17 -16.84 -3.23 -5.55
CA GLU A 17 -16.43 -3.71 -6.87
C GLU A 17 -15.16 -2.99 -7.34
N GLN A 18 -15.13 -1.67 -7.18
CA GLN A 18 -13.96 -0.86 -7.52
C GLN A 18 -12.74 -1.27 -6.68
N MET A 19 -12.88 -1.47 -5.36
CA MET A 19 -11.78 -1.91 -4.51
C MET A 19 -11.29 -3.32 -4.88
N VAL A 20 -12.20 -4.26 -5.15
CA VAL A 20 -11.85 -5.61 -5.63
C VAL A 20 -11.05 -5.52 -6.92
N LYS A 21 -11.52 -4.71 -7.89
CA LYS A 21 -10.81 -4.47 -9.15
C LYS A 21 -9.40 -3.93 -8.91
N GLU A 22 -9.24 -2.93 -8.04
CA GLU A 22 -7.92 -2.37 -7.74
C GLU A 22 -6.99 -3.39 -7.05
N THR A 23 -7.51 -4.24 -6.17
CA THR A 23 -6.69 -5.33 -5.59
C THR A 23 -6.20 -6.33 -6.65
N ARG A 24 -7.03 -6.64 -7.66
CA ARG A 24 -6.64 -7.52 -8.78
C ARG A 24 -5.58 -6.87 -9.67
N ASN A 25 -5.77 -5.58 -10.01
CA ASN A 25 -4.82 -4.83 -10.81
C ASN A 25 -3.46 -4.78 -10.10
N PHE A 26 -3.45 -4.41 -8.82
CA PHE A 26 -2.23 -4.35 -8.01
C PHE A 26 -1.51 -5.70 -7.93
N LEU A 27 -2.24 -6.80 -7.70
CA LEU A 27 -1.66 -8.15 -7.71
C LEU A 27 -1.06 -8.54 -9.05
N THR A 28 -1.68 -8.13 -10.16
CA THR A 28 -1.22 -8.41 -11.52
C THR A 28 0.08 -7.66 -11.83
N GLU A 29 0.17 -6.41 -11.38
CA GLU A 29 1.31 -5.53 -11.63
C GLU A 29 2.43 -5.65 -10.58
N TYR A 30 2.20 -6.40 -9.50
CA TYR A 30 3.08 -6.40 -8.33
C TYR A 30 4.53 -6.78 -8.67
N ASP A 31 4.72 -7.80 -9.51
CA ASP A 31 6.06 -8.28 -9.85
C ASP A 31 6.84 -7.25 -10.67
N GLU A 32 6.16 -6.47 -11.52
CA GLU A 32 6.74 -5.33 -12.22
C GLU A 32 7.07 -4.17 -11.26
N ILE A 33 6.16 -3.90 -10.31
CA ILE A 33 6.33 -2.85 -9.30
C ILE A 33 7.60 -3.09 -8.49
N VAL A 34 7.88 -4.32 -8.07
CA VAL A 34 9.04 -4.65 -7.23
C VAL A 34 10.31 -4.98 -8.00
N LEU A 35 10.28 -4.97 -9.35
CA LEU A 35 11.40 -5.38 -10.20
C LEU A 35 12.68 -4.57 -9.95
N HIS A 36 12.54 -3.27 -9.69
CA HIS A 36 13.66 -2.35 -9.48
C HIS A 36 13.88 -1.96 -8.02
N LYS A 37 13.33 -2.74 -7.08
CA LYS A 37 13.38 -2.42 -5.64
C LYS A 37 14.79 -2.17 -5.13
N GLU A 38 15.78 -2.91 -5.62
CA GLU A 38 17.18 -2.83 -5.17
C GLU A 38 17.85 -1.49 -5.50
N LEU A 39 17.46 -0.84 -6.59
CA LEU A 39 18.07 0.44 -7.01
C LEU A 39 17.72 1.59 -6.05
N TYR A 40 16.62 1.44 -5.30
CA TYR A 40 16.09 2.45 -4.40
C TYR A 40 15.53 1.81 -3.13
N ARG A 41 16.26 0.81 -2.62
CA ARG A 41 15.81 -0.14 -1.61
C ARG A 41 15.14 0.53 -0.41
N THR A 42 15.77 1.53 0.21
CA THR A 42 15.24 2.16 1.43
C THR A 42 13.94 2.93 1.19
N LEU A 43 13.86 3.72 0.11
CA LEU A 43 12.62 4.44 -0.24
C LEU A 43 11.50 3.46 -0.58
N PHE A 44 11.84 2.40 -1.33
CA PHE A 44 10.87 1.40 -1.74
C PHE A 44 10.34 0.60 -0.54
N VAL A 45 11.23 0.17 0.37
CA VAL A 45 10.91 -0.46 1.66
C VAL A 45 9.98 0.44 2.46
N TYR A 46 10.27 1.75 2.57
CA TYR A 46 9.41 2.69 3.30
C TYR A 46 7.96 2.68 2.77
N HIS A 47 7.77 2.83 1.47
CA HIS A 47 6.44 2.85 0.86
C HIS A 47 5.71 1.51 1.00
N LEU A 48 6.40 0.38 0.77
CA LEU A 48 5.80 -0.94 0.93
C LEU A 48 5.43 -1.23 2.39
N THR A 49 6.22 -0.77 3.35
CA THR A 49 5.92 -0.95 4.78
C THR A 49 4.71 -0.13 5.21
N ASN A 50 4.53 1.08 4.66
CA ASN A 50 3.31 1.86 4.93
C ASN A 50 2.08 1.18 4.32
N LEU A 51 2.16 0.76 3.05
CA LEU A 51 1.07 0.04 2.39
C LEU A 51 0.70 -1.24 3.13
N ARG A 52 1.69 -1.98 3.64
CA ARG A 52 1.50 -3.19 4.44
C ARG A 52 0.63 -2.93 5.66
N ASP A 53 0.93 -1.89 6.43
CA ASP A 53 0.15 -1.57 7.64
C ASP A 53 -1.30 -1.21 7.30
N GLU A 54 -1.50 -0.48 6.21
CA GLU A 54 -2.84 -0.10 5.76
C GLU A 54 -3.65 -1.32 5.29
N VAL A 55 -3.01 -2.26 4.59
CA VAL A 55 -3.63 -3.56 4.24
C VAL A 55 -3.99 -4.35 5.50
N ILE A 56 -3.13 -4.36 6.53
CA ILE A 56 -3.43 -4.98 7.83
C ILE A 56 -4.62 -4.30 8.51
N MET A 57 -4.66 -2.97 8.53
CA MET A 57 -5.78 -2.20 9.09
C MET A 57 -7.08 -2.54 8.35
N LEU A 58 -7.04 -2.63 7.03
CA LEU A 58 -8.21 -2.92 6.23
C LEU A 58 -8.70 -4.35 6.44
N LEU A 59 -7.79 -5.32 6.54
CA LEU A 59 -8.16 -6.68 6.91
C LEU A 59 -8.76 -6.74 8.33
N LYS A 60 -8.20 -6.01 9.30
CA LYS A 60 -8.74 -5.93 10.67
C LYS A 60 -10.14 -5.31 10.72
N LYS A 61 -10.45 -4.37 9.83
CA LYS A 61 -11.79 -3.76 9.72
C LYS A 61 -12.87 -4.79 9.43
N PHE A 62 -12.58 -5.78 8.60
CA PHE A 62 -13.56 -6.78 8.13
C PHE A 62 -13.37 -8.18 8.69
N THR A 63 -12.30 -8.42 9.43
CA THR A 63 -12.00 -9.73 10.02
C THR A 63 -11.42 -9.56 11.42
N THR A 64 -11.77 -10.46 12.33
CA THR A 64 -11.10 -10.60 13.61
C THR A 64 -9.72 -11.24 13.40
N LEU A 65 -8.75 -10.47 12.93
CA LEU A 65 -7.36 -10.90 12.90
C LEU A 65 -6.81 -10.94 14.34
N PRO A 66 -6.09 -12.00 14.74
CA PRO A 66 -5.32 -11.99 15.98
C PRO A 66 -4.37 -10.78 15.99
N THR A 67 -4.52 -9.93 17.00
CA THR A 67 -3.65 -8.79 17.26
C THR A 67 -2.34 -9.29 17.84
N ASP A 68 -1.40 -9.66 16.98
CA ASP A 68 0.02 -9.77 17.34
C ASP A 68 0.86 -9.19 16.21
N ILE A 69 0.89 -7.87 16.12
CA ILE A 69 1.97 -7.15 15.46
C ILE A 69 2.25 -5.94 16.35
N LYS A 70 3.31 -6.02 17.16
CA LYS A 70 3.90 -4.86 17.82
C LYS A 70 4.62 -4.05 16.73
N GLU A 71 4.32 -2.76 16.67
CA GLU A 71 5.09 -1.78 15.91
C GLU A 71 6.30 -1.33 16.73
N GLU A 72 7.43 -1.18 16.04
CA GLU A 72 8.26 0.03 16.11
C GLU A 72 8.99 0.12 14.75
N LYS A 73 8.76 1.19 14.01
CA LYS A 73 9.40 1.45 12.71
C LYS A 73 10.51 2.46 12.92
N GLU A 74 11.72 1.96 13.14
CA GLU A 74 12.91 2.76 12.89
C GLU A 74 13.31 2.51 11.43
N ILE A 75 13.40 3.58 10.64
CA ILE A 75 13.91 3.52 9.27
C ILE A 75 15.37 3.93 9.33
N GLU A 76 16.29 3.02 9.04
CA GLU A 76 17.73 3.33 9.00
C GLU A 76 18.15 3.82 7.60
N CYS A 77 18.86 4.93 7.54
CA CYS A 77 19.46 5.44 6.31
C CYS A 77 20.74 6.21 6.60
N CYS A 78 21.84 5.88 5.93
CA CYS A 78 23.17 6.47 6.17
C CYS A 78 23.62 6.41 7.65
N ASP A 79 23.40 5.27 8.32
CA ASP A 79 23.67 5.04 9.74
C ASP A 79 22.89 6.00 10.67
N VAL A 80 21.81 6.62 10.18
CA VAL A 80 20.89 7.48 10.94
C VAL A 80 19.52 6.81 11.03
N MET A 81 18.98 6.78 12.25
CA MET A 81 17.66 6.23 12.53
C MET A 81 16.61 7.33 12.46
N TYR A 82 15.58 7.10 11.66
CA TYR A 82 14.44 8.01 11.51
C TYR A 82 13.20 7.41 12.15
N THR A 83 12.62 8.17 13.07
CA THR A 83 11.33 7.90 13.70
C THR A 83 10.23 8.77 13.10
N GLU A 84 10.59 9.90 12.49
CA GLU A 84 9.68 10.86 11.86
C GLU A 84 9.77 10.81 10.32
N LYS A 85 8.60 10.68 9.68
CA LYS A 85 8.46 10.46 8.22
C LYS A 85 8.99 11.61 7.37
N ASP A 86 8.74 12.85 7.78
CA ASP A 86 9.17 14.04 7.02
C ASP A 86 10.68 14.26 7.12
N ALA A 87 11.30 13.91 8.25
CA ALA A 87 12.74 13.95 8.45
C ALA A 87 13.47 12.95 7.53
N PHE A 88 12.94 11.73 7.39
CA PHE A 88 13.47 10.75 6.46
C PHE A 88 13.36 11.22 5.00
N LYS A 89 12.19 11.77 4.62
CA LYS A 89 11.96 12.26 3.25
C LYS A 89 12.94 13.36 2.86
N GLN A 90 13.16 14.33 3.75
CA GLN A 90 14.11 15.42 3.53
C GLN A 90 15.55 14.88 3.39
N HIS A 91 15.97 13.99 4.29
CA HIS A 91 17.29 13.34 4.20
C HIS A 91 17.50 12.62 2.87
N TYR A 92 16.52 11.86 2.42
CA TYR A 92 16.61 11.13 1.17
C TYR A 92 16.75 12.06 -0.04
N GLU A 93 15.97 13.14 -0.07
CA GLU A 93 16.05 14.17 -1.11
C GLU A 93 17.42 14.88 -1.12
N ASP A 94 18.03 15.09 0.03
CA ASP A 94 19.31 15.81 0.15
C ASP A 94 20.55 14.93 -0.09
N VAL A 95 20.51 13.67 0.37
CA VAL A 95 21.68 12.78 0.43
C VAL A 95 21.70 11.77 -0.72
N HIS A 96 20.56 11.23 -1.11
CA HIS A 96 20.47 10.18 -2.14
C HIS A 96 20.06 10.72 -3.52
N ASN A 97 19.56 11.94 -3.60
CA ASN A 97 19.23 12.55 -4.88
C ASN A 97 20.44 13.26 -5.52
N LYS A 98 21.56 12.55 -5.67
CA LYS A 98 22.65 12.97 -6.57
C LYS A 98 22.43 12.41 -7.96
N LYS A 99 22.28 13.34 -8.91
CA LYS A 99 22.21 13.12 -10.36
C LYS A 99 23.20 12.03 -10.81
N VAL A 100 22.74 11.20 -11.77
CA VAL A 100 23.49 10.21 -12.56
C VAL A 100 23.46 8.79 -12.00
N LEU A 101 22.35 8.07 -12.24
CA LEU A 101 22.32 6.63 -12.56
C LEU A 101 21.00 6.30 -13.30
N GLN A 102 21.08 6.28 -14.63
CA GLN A 102 20.18 5.63 -15.60
C GLN A 102 18.70 6.05 -15.63
N SER A 103 18.36 7.00 -16.53
CA SER A 103 17.02 7.57 -16.72
C SER A 103 15.88 6.58 -16.96
N ALA A 104 16.16 5.38 -17.50
CA ALA A 104 15.17 4.32 -17.64
C ALA A 104 14.72 3.76 -16.28
N SER A 105 15.69 3.41 -15.42
CA SER A 105 15.43 2.89 -14.07
C SER A 105 14.73 3.88 -13.14
N LEU A 106 14.95 5.19 -13.36
CA LEU A 106 14.25 6.24 -12.60
C LEU A 106 12.79 6.39 -13.06
N CYS A 107 12.51 6.24 -14.35
CA CYS A 107 11.14 6.29 -14.87
C CYS A 107 10.34 5.08 -14.35
N GLU A 108 10.93 3.88 -14.45
CA GLU A 108 10.35 2.63 -13.95
C GLU A 108 10.14 2.68 -12.44
N LEU A 109 11.08 3.24 -11.67
CA LEU A 109 10.89 3.51 -10.25
C LEU A 109 9.72 4.46 -9.99
N LYS A 110 9.69 5.62 -10.65
CA LYS A 110 8.63 6.62 -10.45
C LYS A 110 7.27 6.03 -10.77
N MET A 111 7.17 5.25 -11.83
CA MET A 111 5.95 4.52 -12.18
C MET A 111 5.57 3.53 -11.08
N SER A 112 6.52 2.75 -10.56
CA SER A 112 6.28 1.78 -9.49
C SER A 112 5.80 2.46 -8.20
N LEU A 113 6.48 3.53 -7.77
CA LEU A 113 6.08 4.34 -6.61
C LEU A 113 4.71 4.99 -6.82
N THR A 114 4.41 5.42 -8.04
CA THR A 114 3.10 5.99 -8.40
C THR A 114 2.02 4.93 -8.27
N LYS A 115 2.23 3.72 -8.81
CA LYS A 115 1.30 2.58 -8.67
C LYS A 115 1.04 2.22 -7.21
N VAL A 116 2.10 2.16 -6.39
CA VAL A 116 1.99 1.95 -4.93
C VAL A 116 1.16 3.07 -4.29
N SER A 117 1.46 4.34 -4.59
CA SER A 117 0.75 5.49 -4.02
C SER A 117 -0.73 5.57 -4.43
N PHE A 118 -1.06 5.17 -5.66
CA PHE A 118 -2.45 5.07 -6.12
C PHE A 118 -3.20 3.98 -5.36
N PHE A 119 -2.59 2.80 -5.21
CA PHE A 119 -3.21 1.72 -4.47
C PHE A 119 -3.37 2.05 -2.98
N GLU A 120 -2.36 2.68 -2.36
CA GLU A 120 -2.40 3.22 -1.00
C GLU A 120 -3.59 4.18 -0.82
N ARG A 121 -3.82 5.08 -1.78
CA ARG A 121 -4.99 5.97 -1.77
C ARG A 121 -6.30 5.19 -1.80
N HIS A 122 -6.42 4.18 -2.67
CA HIS A 122 -7.62 3.35 -2.72
C HIS A 122 -7.87 2.61 -1.39
N ILE A 123 -6.83 2.10 -0.74
CA ILE A 123 -6.94 1.48 0.59
C ILE A 123 -7.40 2.50 1.62
N LYS A 124 -6.84 3.71 1.64
CA LYS A 124 -7.24 4.79 2.56
C LYS A 124 -8.68 5.23 2.37
N ASP A 125 -9.08 5.46 1.12
CA ASP A 125 -10.45 5.87 0.79
C ASP A 125 -11.44 4.77 1.24
N TYR A 126 -11.08 3.49 1.04
CA TYR A 126 -11.92 2.36 1.46
C TYR A 126 -11.91 2.14 2.98
N LEU A 127 -10.80 2.41 3.66
CA LEU A 127 -10.73 2.44 5.12
C LEU A 127 -11.68 3.51 5.68
N ALA A 128 -11.74 4.68 5.06
CA ALA A 128 -12.57 5.80 5.50
C ALA A 128 -14.08 5.57 5.24
N GLY A 129 -14.45 5.02 4.09
CA GLY A 129 -15.85 4.97 3.65
C GLY A 129 -16.42 3.61 3.26
N GLY A 130 -15.59 2.59 3.05
CA GLY A 130 -16.05 1.27 2.63
C GLY A 130 -16.70 0.50 3.77
N GLU A 131 -17.96 0.10 3.63
CA GLU A 131 -18.70 -0.59 4.69
C GLU A 131 -18.80 -2.11 4.47
N GLU A 132 -18.65 -2.55 3.22
CA GLU A 132 -18.85 -3.93 2.81
C GLU A 132 -17.53 -4.65 2.52
N SER A 133 -17.57 -5.98 2.59
CA SER A 133 -16.45 -6.83 2.16
C SER A 133 -16.95 -8.08 1.45
N SER A 134 -16.11 -8.61 0.55
CA SER A 134 -16.35 -9.89 -0.11
C SER A 134 -15.25 -10.88 0.22
N CYS A 135 -15.54 -12.18 0.11
CA CYS A 135 -14.53 -13.23 0.22
C CYS A 135 -13.36 -12.98 -0.74
N GLU A 136 -13.64 -12.48 -1.93
CA GLU A 136 -12.61 -12.16 -2.90
C GLU A 136 -11.73 -11.00 -2.46
N LEU A 137 -12.31 -9.89 -1.97
CA LEU A 137 -11.54 -8.77 -1.43
C LEU A 137 -10.58 -9.26 -0.34
N LEU A 138 -11.09 -10.05 0.62
CA LEU A 138 -10.30 -10.58 1.73
C LEU A 138 -9.18 -11.52 1.25
N LEU A 139 -9.45 -12.38 0.27
CA LEU A 139 -8.44 -13.26 -0.32
C LEU A 139 -7.35 -12.46 -1.04
N ASN A 140 -7.72 -11.43 -1.81
CA ASN A 140 -6.77 -10.58 -2.51
C ASN A 140 -5.91 -9.78 -1.53
N LEU A 141 -6.51 -9.16 -0.51
CA LEU A 141 -5.77 -8.44 0.53
C LEU A 141 -4.78 -9.35 1.28
N ARG A 142 -5.16 -10.60 1.61
CA ARG A 142 -4.24 -11.58 2.20
C ARG A 142 -3.08 -11.96 1.28
N ARG A 143 -3.33 -12.07 -0.04
CA ARG A 143 -2.29 -12.34 -1.04
C ARG A 143 -1.32 -11.16 -1.14
N ILE A 144 -1.85 -9.94 -1.16
CA ILE A 144 -1.05 -8.70 -1.16
C ILE A 144 -0.18 -8.64 0.09
N LEU A 145 -0.76 -8.84 1.28
CA LEU A 145 -0.02 -8.83 2.54
C LEU A 145 1.16 -9.83 2.53
N ARG A 146 0.93 -11.08 2.08
CA ARG A 146 1.99 -12.08 1.96
C ARG A 146 3.10 -11.66 1.00
N ARG A 147 2.76 -11.04 -0.13
CA ARG A 147 3.75 -10.56 -1.11
C ARG A 147 4.56 -9.40 -0.54
N LEU A 148 3.92 -8.49 0.21
CA LEU A 148 4.56 -7.38 0.90
C LEU A 148 5.52 -7.89 1.98
N ASP A 149 5.06 -8.77 2.88
CA ASP A 149 5.88 -9.42 3.91
C ASP A 149 7.13 -10.05 3.27
N HIS A 150 6.92 -10.90 2.24
CA HIS A 150 8.04 -11.55 1.55
C HIS A 150 8.99 -10.56 0.88
N THR A 151 8.50 -9.42 0.39
CA THR A 151 9.35 -8.42 -0.27
C THR A 151 10.18 -7.63 0.74
N LEU A 152 9.64 -7.42 1.95
CA LEU A 152 10.22 -6.66 3.05
C LEU A 152 11.16 -7.46 3.95
N GLU A 153 11.07 -8.80 3.96
CA GLU A 153 11.97 -9.70 4.69
C GLU A 153 13.42 -9.72 4.13
N PHE A 154 13.67 -9.14 2.95
CA PHE A 154 14.97 -9.18 2.26
C PHE A 154 15.80 -7.91 2.39
#